data_AF-A0A959L325-F1
#
_entry.id   AF-A0A959L325-F1
#
_cell.length_a   1.000
_cell.length_b   1.000
_cell.length_c   1.000
_cell.angle_alpha   90.00
_cell.angle_beta   90.00
_cell.angle_gamma   90.00
#
_symmetry.space_group_name_H-M   'P 1'
#
loop_
_entity.id
_entity.type
_entity.pdbx_description
1 polymer ?
#
loop_
_entity_poly.entity_id
_entity_poly.type
_entity_poly.pdbx_seq_one_letter_code
_entity_poly.pdbx_strand_id
1 'polypeptide(L)'
;MNNLPKYRPKIAKKCTLSGFGKLTAGIVILSLLGSCQYSSNNNLDLDIIAEKYVKTALRIGQYDKDFIDAYYGPEEWKPNRKESDTLPLTLVSEVQSLIDQINELPIPNSTLDIARLYTLRKQIIAMQTKLLMLAGKHYDFDDEALLLYDISPPHFDFSYFDTLLNRLDRFVPGQGALSDKYENFTRKFIIPKERLDTVFKTAIQEARRRTKLHFDLPADESFTLEYVTGKSWSGYNYYQGNSHSLIQINTDFPIYIERALDLACHEGYPGHHVYNSLLEQNLVTDKGWVEFSLYPLFSPQSFIAEGSANYGIKLAFPRDEKIRFEKEVLYPLANLDTSLAEKYAEVQKLRSKLNYAGNEIARLYLNGTWTRDEAASALEKYLLYEPERAMQRVQFIKQYRTYVINYNVGEDVIANYIRQEAGMDYSKRWDVFGHLLSNPMTASMISKE
;
A
#
# COMPACT_ATOMS: atom_id res chain seq x y z
N MET A 1 -17.83 2.90 51.21
CA MET A 1 -18.78 1.76 51.27
C MET A 1 -18.96 1.28 49.84
N ASN A 2 -18.53 0.13 49.34
CA ASN A 2 -17.89 -1.10 49.85
C ASN A 2 -16.99 -1.60 48.69
N ASN A 3 -15.69 -1.76 48.94
CA ASN A 3 -14.96 -3.04 49.06
C ASN A 3 -14.56 -3.72 47.72
N LEU A 4 -13.37 -3.33 47.24
CA LEU A 4 -12.17 -4.12 46.88
C LEU A 4 -12.26 -5.68 46.91
N PRO A 5 -11.40 -6.47 46.18
CA PRO A 5 -9.94 -6.22 45.99
C PRO A 5 -9.33 -6.67 44.63
N LYS A 6 -8.32 -5.98 44.06
CA LYS A 6 -6.85 -6.10 44.26
C LYS A 6 -6.29 -7.54 44.31
N TYR A 7 -5.72 -7.97 43.17
CA TYR A 7 -4.96 -9.21 43.00
C TYR A 7 -3.45 -8.95 43.22
N ARG A 8 -2.79 -9.80 44.02
CA ARG A 8 -1.32 -9.96 44.08
C ARG A 8 -0.96 -11.46 44.06
N PRO A 9 0.15 -11.86 43.43
CA PRO A 9 0.44 -13.25 43.10
C PRO A 9 1.11 -13.99 44.26
N LYS A 10 0.98 -15.33 44.29
CA LYS A 10 1.77 -16.22 45.14
C LYS A 10 2.56 -17.24 44.32
N ILE A 11 3.78 -17.40 44.79
CA ILE A 11 4.91 -18.18 44.28
C ILE A 11 4.76 -19.67 44.65
N ALA A 12 5.29 -20.49 43.73
CA ALA A 12 5.71 -21.89 43.78
C ALA A 12 5.61 -22.71 45.08
N LYS A 13 5.20 -23.98 44.91
CA LYS A 13 5.78 -25.12 45.64
C LYS A 13 5.95 -26.34 44.72
N LYS A 14 7.20 -26.80 44.63
CA LYS A 14 7.59 -28.15 44.19
C LYS A 14 7.06 -29.18 45.18
N CYS A 15 6.63 -30.33 44.69
CA CYS A 15 6.56 -31.58 45.45
C CYS A 15 7.14 -32.71 44.61
N THR A 16 8.21 -33.30 45.12
CA THR A 16 8.82 -34.57 44.71
C THR A 16 8.59 -35.55 45.86
N LEU A 17 8.20 -36.80 45.57
CA LEU A 17 8.84 -38.02 46.10
C LEU A 17 8.12 -39.31 45.63
N SER A 18 8.92 -40.13 44.94
CA SER A 18 9.07 -41.60 44.95
C SER A 18 8.01 -42.52 45.60
N GLY A 19 7.81 -43.68 44.96
CA GLY A 19 7.41 -44.92 45.66
C GLY A 19 6.99 -46.06 44.75
N PHE A 20 7.68 -47.20 44.85
CA PHE A 20 7.51 -48.44 44.07
C PHE A 20 6.17 -49.16 44.28
N GLY A 21 5.72 -49.93 43.28
CA GLY A 21 4.73 -50.99 43.44
C GLY A 21 4.32 -51.67 42.13
N LYS A 22 4.90 -52.84 41.83
CA LYS A 22 4.41 -53.76 40.79
C LYS A 22 3.16 -54.48 41.33
N LEU A 23 2.04 -54.50 40.60
CA LEU A 23 1.08 -55.62 40.61
C LEU A 23 0.19 -55.61 39.34
N THR A 24 0.35 -56.68 38.57
CA THR A 24 -0.63 -57.43 37.73
C THR A 24 -1.96 -56.79 37.27
N ALA A 25 -2.10 -56.75 35.93
CA ALA A 25 -3.23 -57.17 35.10
C ALA A 25 -4.68 -56.84 35.53
N GLY A 26 -5.31 -55.95 34.76
CA GLY A 26 -6.75 -55.78 34.66
C GLY A 26 -7.09 -54.94 33.44
N ILE A 27 -7.46 -55.60 32.34
CA ILE A 27 -7.97 -54.95 31.12
C ILE A 27 -9.36 -54.39 31.46
N VAL A 28 -9.48 -53.06 31.48
CA VAL A 28 -10.76 -52.36 31.39
C VAL A 28 -10.68 -51.50 30.13
N ILE A 29 -11.32 -51.99 29.06
CA ILE A 29 -11.59 -51.21 27.86
C ILE A 29 -12.70 -50.22 28.26
N LEU A 30 -12.31 -49.00 28.62
CA LEU A 30 -13.24 -47.88 28.71
C LEU A 30 -13.25 -47.22 27.33
N SER A 31 -14.29 -47.52 26.55
CA SER A 31 -14.63 -46.86 25.30
C SER A 31 -15.05 -45.42 25.58
N LEU A 32 -14.07 -44.53 25.69
CA LEU A 32 -14.26 -43.09 25.54
C LEU A 32 -14.52 -42.82 24.05
N LEU A 33 -15.80 -42.79 23.68
CA LEU A 33 -16.24 -42.08 22.48
C LEU A 33 -16.01 -40.59 22.74
N GLY A 34 -14.77 -40.15 22.54
CA GLY A 34 -14.46 -38.74 22.36
C GLY A 34 -15.09 -38.31 21.05
N SER A 35 -16.18 -37.56 21.14
CA SER A 35 -16.69 -36.76 20.04
C SER A 35 -15.57 -35.80 19.63
N CYS A 36 -14.78 -36.18 18.62
CA CYS A 36 -13.98 -35.22 17.87
C CYS A 36 -14.96 -34.20 17.28
N GLN A 37 -15.07 -33.04 17.91
CA GLN A 37 -15.59 -31.86 17.22
C GLN A 37 -14.64 -31.61 16.05
N TYR A 38 -15.11 -31.96 14.84
CA TYR A 38 -14.52 -31.55 13.57
C TYR A 38 -14.47 -30.02 13.54
N SER A 39 -13.33 -29.44 13.92
CA SER A 39 -13.08 -28.00 13.83
C SER A 39 -11.89 -27.72 12.89
N SER A 40 -11.70 -28.55 11.86
CA SER A 40 -10.48 -28.50 11.03
C SER A 40 -10.68 -28.69 9.51
N ASN A 41 -11.89 -28.57 8.96
CA ASN A 41 -12.06 -28.60 7.49
C ASN A 41 -11.96 -27.19 6.85
N ASN A 42 -12.54 -26.17 7.47
CA ASN A 42 -12.69 -24.85 6.82
C ASN A 42 -11.34 -24.18 6.46
N ASN A 43 -10.32 -24.31 7.32
CA ASN A 43 -9.01 -23.70 7.06
C ASN A 43 -8.26 -24.44 5.94
N LEU A 44 -8.38 -25.77 5.87
CA LEU A 44 -7.78 -26.56 4.80
C LEU A 44 -8.40 -26.20 3.44
N ASP A 45 -9.72 -25.99 3.39
CA ASP A 45 -10.41 -25.58 2.17
C ASP A 45 -9.99 -24.17 1.73
N LEU A 46 -9.79 -23.24 2.68
CA LEU A 46 -9.30 -21.89 2.40
C LEU A 46 -7.84 -21.92 1.90
N ASP A 47 -6.97 -22.74 2.50
CA ASP A 47 -5.58 -22.92 2.05
C ASP A 47 -5.50 -23.48 0.62
N ILE A 48 -6.38 -24.43 0.27
CA ILE A 48 -6.49 -24.97 -1.10
C ILE A 48 -6.89 -23.87 -2.10
N ILE A 49 -7.85 -23.02 -1.73
CA ILE A 49 -8.28 -21.90 -2.59
C ILE A 49 -7.17 -20.85 -2.72
N ALA A 50 -6.46 -20.54 -1.63
CA ALA A 50 -5.33 -19.63 -1.62
C ALA A 50 -4.21 -20.09 -2.56
N GLU A 51 -3.83 -21.38 -2.51
CA GLU A 51 -2.84 -21.95 -3.42
C GLU A 51 -3.28 -21.83 -4.88
N LYS A 52 -4.54 -22.19 -5.18
CA LYS A 52 -5.09 -22.06 -6.54
C LYS A 52 -5.06 -20.60 -6.98
N TYR A 53 -5.49 -19.67 -6.15
CA TYR A 53 -5.45 -18.23 -6.41
C TYR A 53 -4.05 -17.77 -6.84
N VAL A 54 -3.01 -18.13 -6.08
CA VAL A 54 -1.63 -17.73 -6.40
C VAL A 54 -1.20 -18.29 -7.76
N LYS A 55 -1.40 -19.59 -7.99
CA LYS A 55 -1.01 -20.24 -9.25
C LYS A 55 -1.76 -19.67 -10.45
N THR A 56 -3.07 -19.42 -10.31
CA THR A 56 -3.89 -18.80 -11.35
C THR A 56 -3.44 -17.37 -11.64
N ALA A 57 -3.15 -16.57 -10.61
CA ALA A 57 -2.66 -15.21 -10.77
C ALA A 57 -1.30 -15.15 -11.48
N LEU A 58 -0.36 -16.03 -11.15
CA LEU A 58 0.93 -16.14 -11.84
C LEU A 58 0.76 -16.52 -13.31
N ARG A 59 -0.24 -17.35 -13.65
CA ARG A 59 -0.59 -17.65 -15.05
C ARG A 59 -1.14 -16.42 -15.77
N ILE A 60 -2.01 -15.64 -15.11
CA ILE A 60 -2.53 -14.37 -15.67
C ILE A 60 -1.38 -13.38 -15.93
N GLY A 61 -0.38 -13.32 -15.05
CA GLY A 61 0.80 -12.46 -15.20
C GLY A 61 1.63 -12.70 -16.47
N GLN A 62 1.46 -13.84 -17.14
CA GLN A 62 2.08 -14.08 -18.45
C GLN A 62 1.43 -13.29 -19.59
N TYR A 63 0.19 -12.83 -19.43
CA TYR A 63 -0.57 -12.07 -20.43
C TYR A 63 -0.55 -10.56 -20.16
N ASP A 64 -0.31 -10.16 -18.91
CA ASP A 64 -0.14 -8.76 -18.51
C ASP A 64 1.07 -8.63 -17.59
N LYS A 65 2.15 -8.07 -18.14
CA LYS A 65 3.43 -7.87 -17.44
C LYS A 65 3.32 -6.97 -16.21
N ASP A 66 2.28 -6.14 -16.12
CA ASP A 66 2.09 -5.21 -15.01
C ASP A 66 1.17 -5.84 -13.92
N PHE A 67 0.65 -7.06 -14.13
CA PHE A 67 -0.32 -7.67 -13.20
C PHE A 67 0.29 -8.10 -11.87
N ILE A 68 1.50 -8.66 -11.89
CA ILE A 68 2.22 -9.11 -10.70
C ILE A 68 3.28 -8.07 -10.33
N ASP A 69 3.07 -7.41 -9.19
CA ASP A 69 4.00 -6.43 -8.63
C ASP A 69 5.19 -7.15 -7.95
N ALA A 70 4.88 -8.14 -7.11
CA ALA A 70 5.87 -8.99 -6.46
C ALA A 70 5.38 -10.43 -6.29
N TYR A 71 6.31 -11.38 -6.35
CA TYR A 71 6.08 -12.77 -5.97
C TYR A 71 7.34 -13.35 -5.35
N TYR A 72 7.21 -13.89 -4.14
CA TYR A 72 8.31 -14.45 -3.35
C TYR A 72 7.92 -15.78 -2.68
N GLY A 73 6.90 -16.46 -3.22
CA GLY A 73 6.52 -17.81 -2.81
C GLY A 73 7.38 -18.91 -3.46
N PRO A 74 6.95 -20.18 -3.38
CA PRO A 74 7.67 -21.33 -3.94
C PRO A 74 7.99 -21.18 -5.43
N GLU A 75 9.23 -21.48 -5.82
CA GLU A 75 9.70 -21.24 -7.17
C GLU A 75 9.07 -22.18 -8.19
N GLU A 76 8.73 -23.40 -7.76
CA GLU A 76 8.02 -24.40 -8.55
C GLU A 76 6.59 -24.00 -8.93
N TRP A 77 6.03 -22.94 -8.34
CA TRP A 77 4.71 -22.41 -8.72
C TRP A 77 4.78 -21.41 -9.86
N LYS A 78 5.96 -20.84 -10.14
CA LYS A 78 6.13 -19.98 -11.31
C LYS A 78 5.84 -20.80 -12.57
N PRO A 79 5.06 -20.25 -13.53
CA PRO A 79 4.76 -20.97 -14.74
C PRO A 79 6.05 -21.35 -15.49
N ASN A 80 6.22 -22.65 -15.76
CA ASN A 80 7.41 -23.21 -16.39
C ASN A 80 7.30 -23.36 -17.91
N ARG A 81 6.17 -22.93 -18.49
CA ARG A 81 5.90 -22.93 -19.92
C ARG A 81 5.30 -21.59 -20.29
N LYS A 82 5.79 -21.02 -21.38
CA LYS A 82 5.16 -19.87 -22.01
C LYS A 82 3.74 -20.28 -22.42
N GLU A 83 2.75 -19.57 -21.89
CA GLU A 83 1.36 -19.71 -22.31
C GLU A 83 1.17 -19.26 -23.79
N SER A 84 0.01 -19.58 -24.36
CA SER A 84 -0.41 -19.09 -25.68
C SER A 84 -0.32 -17.57 -25.78
N ASP A 85 -0.09 -17.01 -26.97
CA ASP A 85 -0.19 -15.55 -27.18
C ASP A 85 -1.65 -15.04 -27.05
N THR A 86 -2.62 -15.96 -27.00
CA THR A 86 -4.03 -15.67 -26.77
C THR A 86 -4.47 -16.11 -25.38
N LEU A 87 -5.23 -15.25 -24.70
CA LEU A 87 -5.82 -15.55 -23.41
C LEU A 87 -6.86 -16.70 -23.53
N PRO A 88 -6.69 -17.82 -22.82
CA PRO A 88 -7.61 -18.94 -22.92
C PRO A 88 -8.88 -18.66 -22.12
N LEU A 89 -10.04 -18.87 -22.74
CA LEU A 89 -11.35 -18.70 -22.08
C LEU A 89 -11.50 -19.59 -20.84
N THR A 90 -10.77 -20.71 -20.78
CA THR A 90 -10.75 -21.60 -19.61
C THR A 90 -10.25 -20.91 -18.35
N LEU A 91 -9.37 -19.92 -18.47
CA LEU A 91 -8.87 -19.16 -17.32
C LEU A 91 -9.98 -18.30 -16.69
N VAL A 92 -10.89 -17.75 -17.50
CA VAL A 92 -12.05 -17.00 -17.01
C VAL A 92 -12.96 -17.92 -16.19
N SER A 93 -13.24 -19.13 -16.70
CA SER A 93 -14.04 -20.12 -15.98
C SER A 93 -13.35 -20.64 -14.71
N GLU A 94 -12.03 -20.77 -14.71
CA GLU A 94 -11.24 -21.17 -13.54
C GLU A 94 -11.36 -20.14 -12.42
N VAL A 95 -11.21 -18.85 -12.75
CA VAL A 95 -11.36 -17.77 -11.77
C VAL A 95 -12.81 -17.67 -11.27
N GLN A 96 -13.81 -17.84 -12.15
CA GLN A 96 -15.21 -17.89 -11.72
C GLN A 96 -15.44 -19.04 -10.72
N SER A 97 -14.87 -20.22 -10.98
CA SER A 97 -14.97 -21.35 -10.06
C SER A 97 -14.32 -21.07 -8.71
N LEU A 98 -13.24 -20.28 -8.64
CA LEU A 98 -12.65 -19.84 -7.36
C LEU A 98 -13.58 -18.89 -6.60
N ILE A 99 -14.28 -17.99 -7.30
CA ILE A 99 -15.32 -17.13 -6.69
C ILE A 99 -16.45 -17.97 -6.12
N ASP A 100 -16.93 -18.97 -6.85
CA ASP A 100 -18.01 -19.84 -6.39
C ASP A 100 -17.56 -20.63 -5.16
N GLN A 101 -16.37 -21.26 -5.21
CA GLN A 101 -15.78 -22.00 -4.09
C GLN A 101 -15.63 -21.13 -2.83
N ILE A 102 -15.08 -19.92 -2.94
CA ILE A 102 -14.86 -19.07 -1.77
C ILE A 102 -16.17 -18.52 -1.18
N ASN A 103 -17.22 -18.35 -1.99
CA ASN A 103 -18.54 -17.94 -1.52
C ASN A 103 -19.31 -19.06 -0.81
N GLU A 104 -19.00 -20.32 -1.12
CA GLU A 104 -19.60 -21.50 -0.48
C GLU A 104 -18.92 -21.86 0.85
N LEU A 105 -17.74 -21.29 1.14
CA LEU A 105 -17.06 -21.54 2.40
C LEU A 105 -17.88 -21.04 3.60
N PRO A 106 -17.99 -21.84 4.67
CA PRO A 106 -18.57 -21.37 5.92
C PRO A 106 -17.70 -20.26 6.54
N ILE A 107 -18.35 -19.30 7.19
CA ILE A 107 -17.66 -18.21 7.90
C ILE A 107 -16.79 -18.80 9.02
N PRO A 108 -15.48 -18.49 9.06
CA PRO A 108 -14.58 -18.97 10.12
C PRO A 108 -14.95 -18.43 11.51
N ASN A 109 -14.43 -19.08 12.55
CA ASN A 109 -14.72 -18.71 13.93
C ASN A 109 -13.85 -17.56 14.46
N SER A 110 -12.67 -17.34 13.90
CA SER A 110 -11.72 -16.32 14.38
C SER A 110 -11.83 -15.03 13.56
N THR A 111 -11.70 -13.88 14.21
CA THR A 111 -11.72 -12.57 13.52
C THR A 111 -10.65 -12.47 12.44
N LEU A 112 -9.48 -13.07 12.67
CA LEU A 112 -8.38 -13.04 11.71
C LEU A 112 -8.65 -13.92 10.49
N ASP A 113 -9.20 -15.13 10.68
CA ASP A 113 -9.58 -15.99 9.55
C ASP A 113 -10.75 -15.41 8.76
N ILE A 114 -11.68 -14.69 9.42
CA ILE A 114 -12.73 -13.92 8.74
C ILE A 114 -12.11 -12.83 7.86
N ALA A 115 -11.14 -12.07 8.39
CA ALA A 115 -10.41 -11.04 7.65
C ALA A 115 -9.64 -11.64 6.46
N ARG A 116 -8.99 -12.79 6.65
CA ARG A 116 -8.30 -13.56 5.60
C ARG A 116 -9.27 -13.97 4.48
N LEU A 117 -10.38 -14.63 4.84
CA LEU A 117 -11.41 -15.04 3.88
C LEU A 117 -11.93 -13.85 3.07
N TYR A 118 -12.26 -12.75 3.74
CA TYR A 118 -12.78 -11.55 3.09
C TYR A 118 -11.77 -10.91 2.14
N THR A 119 -10.52 -10.78 2.59
CA THR A 119 -9.42 -10.25 1.79
C THR A 119 -9.18 -11.09 0.56
N LEU A 120 -9.05 -12.42 0.70
CA LEU A 120 -8.86 -13.33 -0.42
C LEU A 120 -10.03 -13.29 -1.41
N ARG A 121 -11.27 -13.16 -0.91
CA ARG A 121 -12.45 -12.99 -1.79
C ARG A 121 -12.33 -11.73 -2.65
N LYS A 122 -11.97 -10.60 -2.05
CA LYS A 122 -11.79 -9.33 -2.78
C LYS A 122 -10.63 -9.40 -3.77
N GLN A 123 -9.55 -10.09 -3.41
CA GLN A 123 -8.43 -10.38 -4.29
C GLN A 123 -8.83 -11.20 -5.54
N ILE A 124 -9.63 -12.26 -5.36
CA ILE A 124 -10.12 -13.07 -6.49
C ILE A 124 -11.07 -12.26 -7.38
N ILE A 125 -11.91 -11.37 -6.82
CA ILE A 125 -12.78 -10.47 -7.59
C ILE A 125 -11.94 -9.51 -8.46
N ALA A 126 -10.89 -8.91 -7.90
CA ALA A 126 -10.00 -8.03 -8.65
C ALA A 126 -9.25 -8.79 -9.76
N MET A 127 -8.78 -10.02 -9.46
CA MET A 127 -8.18 -10.92 -10.45
C MET A 127 -9.15 -11.23 -11.60
N GLN A 128 -10.42 -11.55 -11.30
CA GLN A 128 -11.45 -11.78 -12.31
C GLN A 128 -11.68 -10.53 -13.16
N THR A 129 -11.79 -9.38 -12.51
CA THR A 129 -12.05 -8.10 -13.16
C THR A 129 -10.95 -7.78 -14.15
N LYS A 130 -9.69 -7.91 -13.74
CA LYS A 130 -8.55 -7.67 -14.62
C LYS A 130 -8.47 -8.69 -15.76
N LEU A 131 -8.77 -9.95 -15.49
CA LEU A 131 -8.83 -10.99 -16.52
C LEU A 131 -9.91 -10.70 -17.58
N LEU A 132 -11.10 -10.23 -17.16
CA LEU A 132 -12.16 -9.82 -18.08
C LEU A 132 -11.75 -8.59 -18.91
N MET A 133 -11.00 -7.66 -18.33
CA MET A 133 -10.44 -6.51 -19.07
C MET A 133 -9.45 -6.97 -20.14
N LEU A 134 -8.58 -7.94 -19.84
CA LEU A 134 -7.69 -8.55 -20.83
C LEU A 134 -8.47 -9.29 -21.94
N ALA A 135 -9.66 -9.81 -21.62
CA ALA A 135 -10.59 -10.39 -22.59
C ALA A 135 -11.42 -9.34 -23.36
N GLY A 136 -11.17 -8.03 -23.17
CA GLY A 136 -11.81 -6.94 -23.91
C GLY A 136 -13.05 -6.33 -23.24
N LYS A 137 -13.37 -6.71 -22.00
CA LYS A 137 -14.44 -6.04 -21.24
C LYS A 137 -13.99 -4.65 -20.83
N HIS A 138 -14.84 -3.66 -21.08
CA HIS A 138 -14.65 -2.29 -20.62
C HIS A 138 -15.52 -2.01 -19.39
N TYR A 139 -14.94 -1.29 -18.44
CA TYR A 139 -15.62 -0.76 -17.26
C TYR A 139 -15.46 0.76 -17.26
N ASP A 140 -16.49 1.46 -16.79
CA ASP A 140 -16.34 2.86 -16.42
C ASP A 140 -15.45 2.97 -15.17
N PHE A 141 -14.85 4.13 -14.97
CA PHE A 141 -13.85 4.39 -13.92
C PHE A 141 -14.31 4.00 -12.51
N ASP A 142 -15.56 4.31 -12.15
CA ASP A 142 -16.09 4.04 -10.82
C ASP A 142 -16.27 2.54 -10.56
N ASP A 143 -16.80 1.80 -11.53
CA ASP A 143 -16.97 0.35 -11.44
C ASP A 143 -15.61 -0.36 -11.40
N GLU A 144 -14.67 0.09 -12.24
CA GLU A 144 -13.31 -0.42 -12.24
C GLU A 144 -12.62 -0.20 -10.88
N ALA A 145 -12.72 1.00 -10.31
CA ALA A 145 -12.14 1.30 -9.01
C ALA A 145 -12.76 0.46 -7.89
N LEU A 146 -14.08 0.27 -7.90
CA LEU A 146 -14.77 -0.55 -6.92
C LEU A 146 -14.35 -2.02 -7.00
N LEU A 147 -14.27 -2.57 -8.22
CA LEU A 147 -13.97 -3.98 -8.44
C LEU A 147 -12.48 -4.32 -8.22
N LEU A 148 -11.57 -3.40 -8.55
CA LEU A 148 -10.13 -3.61 -8.37
C LEU A 148 -9.64 -3.22 -6.98
N TYR A 149 -10.17 -2.16 -6.38
CA TYR A 149 -9.60 -1.54 -5.17
C TYR A 149 -10.56 -1.51 -3.97
N ASP A 150 -11.75 -2.09 -4.11
CA ASP A 150 -12.74 -2.21 -3.03
C ASP A 150 -13.26 -0.86 -2.49
N ILE A 151 -13.27 0.18 -3.34
CA ILE A 151 -13.64 1.54 -2.94
C ILE A 151 -14.35 2.29 -4.08
N SER A 152 -15.33 3.11 -3.71
CA SER A 152 -15.92 4.10 -4.62
C SER A 152 -15.23 5.45 -4.42
N PRO A 153 -14.46 5.96 -5.40
CA PRO A 153 -13.77 7.24 -5.26
C PRO A 153 -14.77 8.41 -5.17
N PRO A 154 -14.52 9.41 -4.31
CA PRO A 154 -15.38 10.60 -4.25
C PRO A 154 -15.35 11.40 -5.56
N HIS A 155 -16.40 12.21 -5.77
CA HIS A 155 -16.52 13.13 -6.89
C HIS A 155 -16.34 14.58 -6.45
N PHE A 156 -15.66 15.38 -7.28
CA PHE A 156 -15.44 16.81 -7.06
C PHE A 156 -15.75 17.63 -8.30
N ASP A 157 -16.40 18.78 -8.11
CA ASP A 157 -16.57 19.77 -9.18
C ASP A 157 -15.28 20.53 -9.47
N PHE A 158 -15.00 20.81 -10.75
CA PHE A 158 -13.83 21.63 -11.11
C PHE A 158 -13.84 23.04 -10.52
N SER A 159 -15.03 23.58 -10.21
CA SER A 159 -15.18 24.87 -9.53
C SER A 159 -14.52 24.87 -8.14
N TYR A 160 -14.51 23.73 -7.43
CA TYR A 160 -13.77 23.58 -6.17
C TYR A 160 -12.27 23.75 -6.38
N PHE A 161 -11.70 23.14 -7.43
CA PHE A 161 -10.28 23.29 -7.76
C PHE A 161 -9.93 24.70 -8.21
N ASP A 162 -10.82 25.39 -8.94
CA ASP A 162 -10.65 26.81 -9.27
C ASP A 162 -10.53 27.67 -8.00
N THR A 163 -11.29 27.38 -6.93
CA THR A 163 -11.13 28.09 -5.64
C THR A 163 -9.76 27.87 -5.00
N LEU A 164 -9.21 26.66 -5.13
CA LEU A 164 -7.89 26.30 -4.60
C LEU A 164 -6.77 26.97 -5.42
N LEU A 165 -6.89 26.99 -6.75
CA LEU A 165 -5.96 27.70 -7.64
C LEU A 165 -5.94 29.20 -7.31
N ASN A 166 -7.09 29.84 -7.13
CA ASN A 166 -7.17 31.26 -6.73
C ASN A 166 -6.56 31.54 -5.36
N ARG A 167 -6.61 30.59 -4.44
CA ARG A 167 -5.92 30.70 -3.14
C ARG A 167 -4.40 30.53 -3.31
N LEU A 168 -3.98 29.57 -4.13
CA LEU A 168 -2.57 29.32 -4.42
C LEU A 168 -1.93 30.52 -5.13
N ASP A 169 -2.64 31.12 -6.09
CA ASP A 169 -2.17 32.30 -6.83
C ASP A 169 -1.87 33.50 -5.93
N ARG A 170 -2.72 33.76 -4.93
CA ARG A 170 -2.47 34.80 -3.94
C ARG A 170 -1.28 34.50 -3.02
N PHE A 171 -0.90 33.23 -2.89
CA PHE A 171 0.11 32.79 -1.94
C PHE A 171 1.49 32.58 -2.57
N VAL A 172 1.57 32.08 -3.81
CA VAL A 172 2.83 31.86 -4.53
C VAL A 172 3.42 33.22 -4.96
N PRO A 173 4.70 33.50 -4.63
CA PRO A 173 5.32 34.78 -4.98
C PRO A 173 5.60 34.88 -6.49
N GLY A 174 5.61 36.11 -7.01
CA GLY A 174 5.91 36.41 -8.41
C GLY A 174 4.77 37.16 -9.12
N GLN A 175 5.00 37.50 -10.38
CA GLN A 175 4.05 38.16 -11.28
C GLN A 175 3.76 37.26 -12.48
N GLY A 176 2.64 37.47 -13.17
CA GLY A 176 2.24 36.67 -14.33
C GLY A 176 1.26 35.54 -13.99
N ALA A 177 1.18 34.54 -14.86
CA ALA A 177 0.29 33.39 -14.71
C ALA A 177 0.70 32.51 -13.50
N LEU A 178 -0.27 31.82 -12.90
CA LEU A 178 -0.03 30.97 -11.74
C LEU A 178 0.98 29.85 -12.04
N SER A 179 0.91 29.22 -13.21
CA SER A 179 1.87 28.20 -13.67
C SER A 179 3.31 28.73 -13.58
N ASP A 180 3.56 29.88 -14.20
CA ASP A 180 4.88 30.49 -14.25
C ASP A 180 5.37 30.89 -12.87
N LYS A 181 4.49 31.45 -12.03
CA LYS A 181 4.81 31.79 -10.64
C LYS A 181 5.19 30.54 -9.83
N TYR A 182 4.43 29.46 -9.99
CA TYR A 182 4.64 28.20 -9.30
C TYR A 182 5.94 27.52 -9.74
N GLU A 183 6.21 27.43 -11.04
CA GLU A 183 7.44 26.87 -11.58
C GLU A 183 8.67 27.69 -11.13
N ASN A 184 8.63 29.02 -11.29
CA ASN A 184 9.72 29.92 -10.89
C ASN A 184 10.02 29.88 -9.38
N PHE A 185 8.98 29.64 -8.56
CA PHE A 185 9.15 29.48 -7.12
C PHE A 185 9.70 28.11 -6.77
N THR A 186 9.12 27.03 -7.31
CA THR A 186 9.46 25.63 -6.94
C THR A 186 10.83 25.20 -7.45
N ARG A 187 11.30 25.71 -8.61
CA ARG A 187 12.63 25.38 -9.15
C ARG A 187 13.79 25.74 -8.20
N LYS A 188 13.56 26.65 -7.25
CA LYS A 188 14.54 27.02 -6.20
C LYS A 188 14.81 25.90 -5.20
N PHE A 189 14.00 24.84 -5.21
CA PHE A 189 14.07 23.72 -4.28
C PHE A 189 14.51 22.42 -4.97
N ILE A 190 14.99 22.50 -6.21
CA ILE A 190 15.56 21.36 -6.93
C ILE A 190 16.86 20.93 -6.24
N ILE A 191 16.98 19.63 -5.94
CA ILE A 191 18.21 19.04 -5.41
C ILE A 191 19.25 19.01 -6.53
N PRO A 192 20.45 19.60 -6.34
CA PRO A 192 21.54 19.46 -7.31
C PRO A 192 21.90 17.99 -7.53
N LYS A 193 22.14 17.58 -8.78
CA LYS A 193 22.31 16.16 -9.15
C LYS A 193 23.43 15.48 -8.36
N GLU A 194 24.53 16.19 -8.12
CA GLU A 194 25.69 15.73 -7.37
C GLU A 194 25.45 15.58 -5.86
N ARG A 195 24.34 16.13 -5.34
CA ARG A 195 23.92 16.04 -3.93
C ARG A 195 22.77 15.06 -3.71
N LEU A 196 22.19 14.53 -4.80
CA LEU A 196 21.00 13.68 -4.75
C LEU A 196 21.20 12.46 -3.84
N ASP A 197 22.28 11.71 -4.04
CA ASP A 197 22.58 10.50 -3.25
C ASP A 197 22.70 10.80 -1.75
N THR A 198 23.47 11.82 -1.40
CA THR A 198 23.65 12.22 0.01
C THR A 198 22.34 12.64 0.67
N VAL A 199 21.50 13.41 -0.02
CA VAL A 199 20.21 13.88 0.50
C VAL A 199 19.26 12.71 0.71
N PHE A 200 19.13 11.80 -0.26
CA PHE A 200 18.28 10.62 -0.15
C PHE A 200 18.75 9.66 0.94
N LYS A 201 20.04 9.32 0.99
CA LYS A 201 20.59 8.46 2.05
C LYS A 201 20.35 9.03 3.44
N THR A 202 20.48 10.34 3.60
CA THR A 202 20.20 11.01 4.88
C THR A 202 18.71 10.93 5.25
N ALA A 203 17.82 11.18 4.30
CA ALA A 203 16.38 11.03 4.50
C ALA A 203 15.99 9.60 4.88
N ILE A 204 16.54 8.60 4.17
CA ILE A 204 16.34 7.17 4.44
C ILE A 204 16.80 6.78 5.84
N GLN A 205 17.99 7.24 6.26
CA GLN A 205 18.52 6.92 7.59
C GLN A 205 17.62 7.44 8.71
N GLU A 206 17.11 8.67 8.59
CA GLU A 206 16.20 9.23 9.59
C GLU A 206 14.83 8.52 9.56
N ALA A 207 14.29 8.24 8.38
CA ALA A 207 13.04 7.50 8.21
C ALA A 207 13.14 6.09 8.83
N ARG A 208 14.25 5.38 8.60
CA ARG A 208 14.57 4.09 9.22
C ARG A 208 14.67 4.21 10.73
N ARG A 209 15.41 5.21 11.24
CA ARG A 209 15.59 5.43 12.68
C ARG A 209 14.26 5.61 13.38
N ARG A 210 13.36 6.45 12.84
CA ARG A 210 12.03 6.68 13.41
C ARG A 210 11.17 5.43 13.39
N THR A 211 11.16 4.73 12.26
CA THR A 211 10.37 3.51 12.09
C THR A 211 10.78 2.39 13.05
N LYS A 212 12.09 2.20 13.26
CA LYS A 212 12.62 1.19 14.19
C LYS A 212 12.35 1.48 15.67
N LEU A 213 11.82 2.65 16.03
CA LEU A 213 11.32 2.90 17.38
C LEU A 213 9.96 2.23 17.63
N HIS A 214 9.26 1.84 16.57
CA HIS A 214 7.87 1.38 16.64
C HIS A 214 7.68 -0.05 16.13
N PHE A 215 8.56 -0.55 15.25
CA PHE A 215 8.43 -1.89 14.67
C PHE A 215 9.69 -2.74 14.87
N ASP A 216 9.46 -3.99 15.30
CA ASP A 216 10.46 -5.05 15.34
C ASP A 216 10.56 -5.71 13.96
N LEU A 217 11.32 -5.10 13.06
CA LEU A 217 11.56 -5.65 11.73
C LEU A 217 12.59 -6.81 11.78
N PRO A 218 12.58 -7.73 10.78
CA PRO A 218 13.60 -8.77 10.66
C PRO A 218 15.03 -8.20 10.73
N ALA A 219 15.94 -8.88 11.41
CA ALA A 219 17.26 -8.33 11.73
C ALA A 219 18.11 -8.03 10.48
N ASP A 220 17.89 -8.78 9.42
CA ASP A 220 18.55 -8.73 8.12
C ASP A 220 17.74 -7.96 7.05
N GLU A 221 16.63 -7.32 7.43
CA GLU A 221 15.88 -6.44 6.51
C GLU A 221 16.78 -5.36 5.91
N SER A 222 16.70 -5.19 4.60
CA SER A 222 17.48 -4.16 3.90
C SER A 222 16.91 -3.84 2.52
N PHE A 223 17.33 -2.71 1.98
CA PHE A 223 17.12 -2.43 0.57
C PHE A 223 18.33 -1.77 -0.09
N THR A 224 18.45 -1.96 -1.39
CA THR A 224 19.41 -1.25 -2.24
C THR A 224 18.73 -0.07 -2.92
N LEU A 225 19.44 1.04 -3.08
CA LEU A 225 18.96 2.24 -3.77
C LEU A 225 19.67 2.40 -5.12
N GLU A 226 18.89 2.57 -6.18
CA GLU A 226 19.37 2.85 -7.54
C GLU A 226 18.72 4.11 -8.12
N TYR A 227 19.47 4.82 -8.97
CA TYR A 227 18.98 5.96 -9.74
C TYR A 227 18.86 5.55 -11.21
N VAL A 228 17.67 5.71 -11.79
CA VAL A 228 17.35 5.25 -13.14
C VAL A 228 16.73 6.36 -13.99
N THR A 229 16.57 6.09 -15.28
CA THR A 229 15.94 6.95 -16.28
C THR A 229 15.01 6.13 -17.19
N GLY A 230 14.18 6.79 -17.99
CA GLY A 230 13.28 6.17 -18.96
C GLY A 230 12.10 5.42 -18.32
N LYS A 231 11.67 5.82 -17.12
CA LYS A 231 10.58 5.17 -16.38
C LYS A 231 9.31 6.04 -16.39
N SER A 232 8.15 5.41 -16.34
CA SER A 232 6.84 6.10 -16.26
C SER A 232 6.45 6.52 -14.84
N TRP A 233 7.19 6.06 -13.83
CA TRP A 233 7.01 6.34 -12.41
C TRP A 233 8.18 7.16 -11.85
N SER A 234 8.00 7.72 -10.64
CA SER A 234 9.00 8.57 -9.97
C SER A 234 9.90 7.82 -8.98
N GLY A 235 9.34 6.87 -8.26
CA GLY A 235 10.05 5.91 -7.43
C GLY A 235 9.33 4.57 -7.51
N TYR A 236 10.02 3.48 -7.21
CA TYR A 236 9.41 2.17 -7.15
C TYR A 236 10.19 1.23 -6.23
N ASN A 237 9.48 0.48 -5.40
CA ASN A 237 10.01 -0.60 -4.58
C ASN A 237 9.77 -1.96 -5.25
N TYR A 238 10.84 -2.60 -5.70
CA TYR A 238 10.85 -4.01 -6.08
C TYR A 238 11.09 -4.85 -4.84
N TYR A 239 10.03 -5.39 -4.24
CA TYR A 239 10.16 -6.32 -3.12
C TYR A 239 10.58 -7.70 -3.61
N GLN A 240 11.67 -8.23 -3.04
CA GLN A 240 12.35 -9.44 -3.53
C GLN A 240 12.09 -10.67 -2.65
N GLY A 241 11.31 -10.52 -1.56
CA GLY A 241 11.17 -11.53 -0.52
C GLY A 241 12.32 -11.50 0.49
N ASN A 242 12.17 -12.29 1.55
CA ASN A 242 13.07 -12.34 2.69
C ASN A 242 13.36 -10.95 3.28
N SER A 243 12.38 -10.04 3.26
CA SER A 243 12.52 -8.66 3.74
C SER A 243 13.64 -7.88 3.04
N HIS A 244 13.85 -8.14 1.76
CA HIS A 244 14.78 -7.40 0.90
C HIS A 244 14.04 -6.65 -0.22
N SER A 245 14.46 -5.42 -0.52
CA SER A 245 13.97 -4.66 -1.68
C SER A 245 15.08 -4.08 -2.53
N LEU A 246 14.76 -3.81 -3.79
CA LEU A 246 15.45 -2.83 -4.62
C LEU A 246 14.55 -1.61 -4.79
N ILE A 247 15.00 -0.44 -4.35
CA ILE A 247 14.30 0.83 -4.55
C ILE A 247 14.99 1.58 -5.68
N GLN A 248 14.22 1.94 -6.70
CA GLN A 248 14.69 2.73 -7.83
C GLN A 248 14.05 4.12 -7.82
N ILE A 249 14.83 5.15 -8.10
CA ILE A 249 14.37 6.55 -8.19
C ILE A 249 14.61 7.06 -9.61
N ASN A 250 13.54 7.51 -10.26
CA ASN A 250 13.63 8.05 -11.61
C ASN A 250 14.15 9.50 -11.61
N THR A 251 15.17 9.76 -12.41
CA THR A 251 15.88 11.03 -12.52
C THR A 251 15.67 11.75 -13.86
N ASP A 252 14.68 11.32 -14.66
CA ASP A 252 14.29 11.97 -15.93
C ASP A 252 13.87 13.44 -15.73
N PHE A 253 13.26 13.76 -14.59
CA PHE A 253 12.85 15.12 -14.23
C PHE A 253 13.60 15.63 -12.99
N PRO A 254 13.73 16.97 -12.81
CA PRO A 254 14.27 17.54 -11.59
C PRO A 254 13.54 17.03 -10.34
N ILE A 255 14.32 16.62 -9.33
CA ILE A 255 13.80 16.14 -8.05
C ILE A 255 13.88 17.28 -7.04
N TYR A 256 12.74 17.61 -6.45
CA TYR A 256 12.59 18.67 -5.46
C TYR A 256 12.83 18.14 -4.04
N ILE A 257 13.21 19.02 -3.12
CA ILE A 257 13.69 18.66 -1.78
C ILE A 257 12.70 17.84 -0.95
N GLU A 258 11.41 18.12 -1.04
CA GLU A 258 10.34 17.41 -0.34
C GLU A 258 10.24 15.95 -0.80
N ARG A 259 10.60 15.67 -2.06
CA ARG A 259 10.56 14.32 -2.62
C ARG A 259 11.59 13.39 -1.98
N ALA A 260 12.67 13.93 -1.40
CA ALA A 260 13.65 13.12 -0.70
C ALA A 260 13.02 12.39 0.51
N LEU A 261 12.27 13.11 1.36
CA LEU A 261 11.55 12.49 2.46
C LEU A 261 10.37 11.66 1.98
N ASP A 262 9.59 12.18 1.03
CA ASP A 262 8.40 11.47 0.55
C ASP A 262 8.78 10.09 0.01
N LEU A 263 9.77 9.99 -0.87
CA LEU A 263 10.20 8.72 -1.46
C LEU A 263 10.97 7.83 -0.47
N ALA A 264 11.79 8.40 0.41
CA ALA A 264 12.47 7.63 1.46
C ALA A 264 11.47 6.92 2.38
N CYS A 265 10.34 7.58 2.68
CA CYS A 265 9.30 6.99 3.50
C CYS A 265 8.38 6.06 2.72
N HIS A 266 7.87 6.54 1.58
CA HIS A 266 6.89 5.83 0.76
C HIS A 266 7.43 4.51 0.22
N GLU A 267 8.63 4.51 -0.35
CA GLU A 267 9.24 3.29 -0.88
C GLU A 267 9.92 2.47 0.22
N GLY A 268 10.43 3.14 1.27
CA GLY A 268 11.25 2.55 2.32
C GLY A 268 10.52 2.45 3.66
N TYR A 269 10.86 3.36 4.57
CA TYR A 269 10.46 3.29 5.98
C TYR A 269 9.50 4.43 6.38
N PRO A 270 8.25 4.20 6.81
CA PRO A 270 7.60 2.91 7.07
C PRO A 270 6.70 2.42 5.92
N GLY A 271 6.97 2.81 4.68
CA GLY A 271 6.14 2.48 3.51
C GLY A 271 6.36 1.07 2.95
N HIS A 272 6.44 0.95 1.62
CA HIS A 272 6.35 -0.33 0.91
C HIS A 272 7.31 -1.41 1.39
N HIS A 273 8.58 -1.07 1.66
CA HIS A 273 9.54 -2.04 2.18
C HIS A 273 9.08 -2.65 3.52
N VAL A 274 8.61 -1.80 4.44
CA VAL A 274 8.12 -2.23 5.75
C VAL A 274 6.79 -2.96 5.65
N TYR A 275 5.87 -2.47 4.82
CA TYR A 275 4.60 -3.13 4.55
C TYR A 275 4.79 -4.58 4.10
N ASN A 276 5.59 -4.79 3.05
CA ASN A 276 5.82 -6.14 2.52
C ASN A 276 6.59 -7.02 3.52
N SER A 277 7.58 -6.47 4.24
CA SER A 277 8.33 -7.20 5.27
C SER A 277 7.43 -7.67 6.42
N LEU A 278 6.51 -6.81 6.87
CA LEU A 278 5.56 -7.18 7.93
C LEU A 278 4.53 -8.20 7.45
N LEU A 279 4.01 -8.09 6.22
CA LEU A 279 3.12 -9.12 5.67
C LEU A 279 3.83 -10.47 5.49
N GLU A 280 5.05 -10.47 4.96
CA GLU A 280 5.84 -11.71 4.80
C GLU A 280 6.10 -12.36 6.16
N GLN A 281 6.57 -11.61 7.15
CA GLN A 281 6.84 -12.14 8.48
C GLN A 281 5.57 -12.69 9.14
N ASN A 282 4.53 -11.85 9.23
CA ASN A 282 3.36 -12.17 10.06
C ASN A 282 2.38 -13.14 9.39
N LEU A 283 2.26 -13.14 8.06
CA LEU A 283 1.24 -13.92 7.35
C LEU A 283 1.86 -15.07 6.55
N VAL A 284 2.98 -14.86 5.87
CA VAL A 284 3.61 -15.94 5.09
C VAL A 284 4.41 -16.86 6.01
N THR A 285 5.34 -16.31 6.79
CA THR A 285 6.25 -17.10 7.62
C THR A 285 5.56 -17.66 8.86
N ASP A 286 4.90 -16.81 9.65
CA ASP A 286 4.33 -17.21 10.94
C ASP A 286 3.00 -18.00 10.81
N LYS A 287 2.24 -17.79 9.73
CA LYS A 287 0.93 -18.42 9.52
C LYS A 287 0.89 -19.40 8.35
N GLY A 288 1.86 -19.37 7.43
CA GLY A 288 1.84 -20.20 6.23
C GLY A 288 0.80 -19.77 5.19
N TRP A 289 0.32 -18.53 5.23
CA TRP A 289 -0.72 -18.03 4.32
C TRP A 289 -0.10 -17.59 2.99
N VAL A 290 0.01 -18.57 2.10
CA VAL A 290 0.70 -18.47 0.81
C VAL A 290 0.16 -17.38 -0.11
N GLU A 291 -1.12 -17.00 0.02
CA GLU A 291 -1.70 -15.94 -0.80
C GLU A 291 -1.05 -14.57 -0.58
N PHE A 292 -0.42 -14.34 0.57
CA PHE A 292 0.31 -13.10 0.86
C PHE A 292 1.74 -13.09 0.30
N SER A 293 2.24 -14.21 -0.22
CA SER A 293 3.51 -14.27 -0.96
C SER A 293 3.41 -13.68 -2.37
N LEU A 294 2.20 -13.29 -2.78
CA LEU A 294 1.87 -12.67 -4.05
C LEU A 294 1.34 -11.26 -3.80
N TYR A 295 1.81 -10.29 -4.59
CA TYR A 295 1.24 -8.95 -4.65
C TYR A 295 0.80 -8.64 -6.08
N PRO A 296 -0.51 -8.72 -6.38
CA PRO A 296 -1.06 -8.23 -7.65
C PRO A 296 -1.23 -6.71 -7.63
N LEU A 297 -0.76 -6.02 -8.67
CA LEU A 297 -0.78 -4.55 -8.77
C LEU A 297 -2.20 -3.97 -8.89
N PHE A 298 -3.10 -4.68 -9.57
CA PHE A 298 -4.47 -4.23 -9.78
C PHE A 298 -5.40 -4.91 -8.77
N SER A 299 -5.20 -4.61 -7.48
CA SER A 299 -5.90 -5.30 -6.40
C SER A 299 -6.17 -4.45 -5.15
N PRO A 300 -7.06 -4.89 -4.24
CA PRO A 300 -7.35 -4.18 -2.99
C PRO A 300 -6.12 -4.01 -2.10
N GLN A 301 -5.13 -4.90 -2.21
CA GLN A 301 -3.85 -4.77 -1.50
C GLN A 301 -3.10 -3.51 -1.94
N SER A 302 -3.14 -3.13 -3.23
CA SER A 302 -2.48 -1.90 -3.70
C SER A 302 -3.10 -0.65 -3.11
N PHE A 303 -4.42 -0.64 -2.89
CA PHE A 303 -5.08 0.49 -2.23
C PHE A 303 -4.56 0.67 -0.79
N ILE A 304 -4.43 -0.44 -0.05
CA ILE A 304 -3.87 -0.42 1.31
C ILE A 304 -2.39 -0.07 1.31
N ALA A 305 -1.60 -0.66 0.42
CA ALA A 305 -0.15 -0.45 0.32
C ALA A 305 0.18 1.02 0.00
N GLU A 306 -0.44 1.60 -1.03
CA GLU A 306 -0.21 2.99 -1.46
C GLU A 306 -0.74 4.00 -0.43
N GLY A 307 -1.95 3.76 0.09
CA GLY A 307 -2.54 4.62 1.10
C GLY A 307 -1.71 4.64 2.38
N SER A 308 -1.23 3.48 2.82
CA SER A 308 -0.39 3.36 4.01
C SER A 308 1.01 3.92 3.79
N ALA A 309 1.62 3.75 2.61
CA ALA A 309 2.89 4.36 2.26
C ALA A 309 2.82 5.90 2.28
N ASN A 310 1.75 6.50 1.75
CA ASN A 310 1.52 7.94 1.83
C ASN A 310 1.26 8.43 3.26
N TYR A 311 0.39 7.73 4.00
CA TYR A 311 0.12 8.08 5.39
C TYR A 311 1.38 7.96 6.27
N GLY A 312 2.21 6.94 6.01
CA GLY A 312 3.46 6.67 6.71
C GLY A 312 4.42 7.85 6.70
N ILE A 313 4.44 8.66 5.62
CA ILE A 313 5.21 9.91 5.55
C ILE A 313 4.78 10.86 6.67
N LYS A 314 3.46 11.11 6.82
CA LYS A 314 2.90 12.05 7.81
C LYS A 314 3.01 11.51 9.23
N LEU A 315 3.00 10.19 9.40
CA LEU A 315 3.18 9.56 10.70
C LEU A 315 4.64 9.65 11.16
N ALA A 316 5.59 9.29 10.29
CA ALA A 316 7.02 9.37 10.56
C ALA A 316 7.53 10.80 10.69
N PHE A 317 7.02 11.72 9.87
CA PHE A 317 7.39 13.13 9.87
C PHE A 317 6.13 14.01 10.01
N PRO A 318 5.63 14.19 11.25
CA PRO A 318 4.59 15.17 11.53
C PRO A 318 5.01 16.55 11.03
N ARG A 319 4.04 17.35 10.59
CA ARG A 319 4.28 18.58 9.81
C ARG A 319 5.44 19.46 10.30
N ASP A 320 5.43 19.85 11.56
CA ASP A 320 6.41 20.79 12.09
C ASP A 320 7.80 20.13 12.21
N GLU A 321 7.84 18.83 12.49
CA GLU A 321 9.08 18.06 12.47
C GLU A 321 9.61 17.83 11.06
N LYS A 322 8.73 17.61 10.08
CA LYS A 322 9.09 17.53 8.66
C LYS A 322 9.80 18.81 8.22
N ILE A 323 9.16 19.95 8.45
CA ILE A 323 9.71 21.27 8.08
C ILE A 323 11.04 21.51 8.79
N ARG A 324 11.13 21.22 10.10
CA ARG A 324 12.36 21.38 10.86
C ARG A 324 13.49 20.50 10.31
N PHE A 325 13.23 19.21 10.08
CA PHE A 325 14.23 18.29 9.57
C PHE A 325 14.69 18.67 8.15
N GLU A 326 13.76 19.01 7.26
CA GLU A 326 14.10 19.51 5.93
C GLU A 326 14.98 20.76 6.03
N LYS A 327 14.57 21.76 6.81
CA LYS A 327 15.27 23.04 6.95
C LYS A 327 16.65 22.91 7.59
N GLU A 328 16.79 22.12 8.65
CA GLU A 328 18.02 22.02 9.44
C GLU A 328 19.01 21.00 8.87
N VAL A 329 18.53 20.01 8.11
CA VAL A 329 19.35 18.89 7.62
C VAL A 329 19.39 18.85 6.09
N LEU A 330 18.23 18.67 5.44
CA LEU A 330 18.22 18.38 4.00
C LEU A 330 18.55 19.61 3.14
N TYR A 331 18.07 20.80 3.51
CA TYR A 331 18.33 22.04 2.78
C TYR A 331 19.82 22.38 2.77
N PRO A 332 20.55 22.37 3.92
CA PRO A 332 22.00 22.53 3.92
C PRO A 332 22.73 21.50 3.05
N LEU A 333 22.31 20.22 3.11
CA LEU A 333 22.90 19.16 2.27
C LEU A 333 22.67 19.39 0.78
N ALA A 334 21.52 19.94 0.40
CA ALA A 334 21.17 20.29 -0.97
C ALA A 334 21.64 21.70 -1.40
N ASN A 335 22.26 22.48 -0.50
CA ASN A 335 22.64 23.88 -0.71
C ASN A 335 21.45 24.80 -1.09
N LEU A 336 20.31 24.62 -0.39
CA LEU A 336 19.09 25.37 -0.62
C LEU A 336 18.89 26.48 0.43
N ASP A 337 18.15 27.53 0.04
CA ASP A 337 17.80 28.64 0.93
C ASP A 337 16.79 28.20 2.00
N THR A 338 17.27 28.10 3.24
CA THR A 338 16.46 27.70 4.41
C THR A 338 15.40 28.73 4.80
N SER A 339 15.54 30.00 4.38
CA SER A 339 14.58 31.07 4.74
C SER A 339 13.22 30.92 4.03
N LEU A 340 13.16 30.11 2.96
CA LEU A 340 11.95 29.86 2.20
C LEU A 340 11.25 28.55 2.59
N ALA A 341 11.80 27.76 3.52
CA ALA A 341 11.32 26.43 3.85
C ALA A 341 9.84 26.42 4.31
N GLU A 342 9.47 27.30 5.26
CA GLU A 342 8.09 27.39 5.75
C GLU A 342 7.12 27.81 4.64
N LYS A 343 7.54 28.76 3.79
CA LYS A 343 6.73 29.23 2.66
C LYS A 343 6.51 28.12 1.65
N TYR A 344 7.56 27.35 1.35
CA TYR A 344 7.50 26.21 0.44
C TYR A 344 6.56 25.12 0.96
N ALA A 345 6.69 24.75 2.24
CA ALA A 345 5.81 23.76 2.86
C ALA A 345 4.32 24.15 2.80
N GLU A 346 3.99 25.43 2.97
CA GLU A 346 2.60 25.91 2.81
C GLU A 346 2.13 25.88 1.35
N VAL A 347 2.99 26.22 0.38
CA VAL A 347 2.69 26.07 -1.06
C VAL A 347 2.40 24.60 -1.39
N GLN A 348 3.26 23.67 -0.97
CA GLN A 348 3.07 22.24 -1.20
C GLN A 348 1.79 21.70 -0.54
N LYS A 349 1.47 22.16 0.68
CA LYS A 349 0.22 21.81 1.38
C LYS A 349 -1.04 22.27 0.65
N LEU A 350 -1.02 23.46 0.05
CA LEU A 350 -2.13 23.94 -0.76
C LEU A 350 -2.20 23.19 -2.10
N ARG A 351 -1.05 22.95 -2.73
CA ARG A 351 -0.97 22.23 -4.00
C ARG A 351 -1.44 20.78 -3.87
N SER A 352 -1.13 20.07 -2.79
CA SER A 352 -1.54 18.67 -2.62
C SER A 352 -3.06 18.48 -2.62
N LYS A 353 -3.84 19.49 -2.21
CA LYS A 353 -5.31 19.45 -2.30
C LYS A 353 -5.84 19.37 -3.73
N LEU A 354 -5.07 19.85 -4.69
CA LEU A 354 -5.42 19.77 -6.10
C LEU A 354 -5.27 18.35 -6.66
N ASN A 355 -4.64 17.41 -5.94
CA ASN A 355 -4.44 16.04 -6.42
C ASN A 355 -5.75 15.32 -6.79
N TYR A 356 -6.86 15.66 -6.14
CA TYR A 356 -8.18 15.15 -6.50
C TYR A 356 -8.65 15.59 -7.89
N ALA A 357 -8.17 16.71 -8.43
CA ALA A 357 -8.42 17.06 -9.82
C ALA A 357 -7.83 16.01 -10.76
N GLY A 358 -6.68 15.42 -10.41
CA GLY A 358 -6.09 14.31 -11.16
C GLY A 358 -7.01 13.09 -11.25
N ASN A 359 -7.81 12.82 -10.22
CA ASN A 359 -8.77 11.71 -10.22
C ASN A 359 -9.95 12.01 -11.16
N GLU A 360 -10.49 13.23 -11.13
CA GLU A 360 -11.56 13.63 -12.05
C GLU A 360 -11.10 13.68 -13.50
N ILE A 361 -9.88 14.17 -13.75
CA ILE A 361 -9.29 14.16 -15.09
C ILE A 361 -9.11 12.71 -15.58
N ALA A 362 -8.62 11.81 -14.71
CA ALA A 362 -8.48 10.40 -15.06
C ALA A 362 -9.83 9.74 -15.35
N ARG A 363 -10.85 10.05 -14.55
CA ARG A 363 -12.24 9.60 -14.73
C ARG A 363 -12.79 10.00 -16.10
N LEU A 364 -12.72 11.29 -16.43
CA LEU A 364 -13.24 11.82 -17.70
C LEU A 364 -12.48 11.27 -18.91
N TYR A 365 -11.16 11.09 -18.78
CA TYR A 365 -10.33 10.49 -19.83
C TYR A 365 -10.65 9.01 -20.04
N LEU A 366 -10.70 8.22 -18.97
CA LEU A 366 -10.89 6.76 -19.05
C LEU A 366 -12.31 6.37 -19.45
N ASN A 367 -13.31 7.20 -19.14
CA ASN A 367 -14.68 7.05 -19.62
C ASN A 367 -14.88 7.57 -21.06
N GLY A 368 -13.82 8.05 -21.72
CA GLY A 368 -13.87 8.54 -23.10
C GLY A 368 -14.61 9.88 -23.28
N THR A 369 -14.90 10.59 -22.19
CA THR A 369 -15.51 11.94 -22.25
C THR A 369 -14.49 12.97 -22.73
N TRP A 370 -13.23 12.83 -22.31
CA TRP A 370 -12.13 13.68 -22.74
C TRP A 370 -11.12 12.90 -23.59
N THR A 371 -10.59 13.59 -24.59
CA THR A 371 -9.44 13.14 -25.37
C THR A 371 -8.15 13.20 -24.55
N ARG A 372 -7.09 12.61 -25.08
CA ARG A 372 -5.74 12.68 -24.50
C ARG A 372 -5.28 14.13 -24.29
N ASP A 373 -5.51 15.00 -25.27
CA ASP A 373 -5.00 16.36 -25.27
C ASP A 373 -5.81 17.26 -24.32
N GLU A 374 -7.12 17.02 -24.21
CA GLU A 374 -7.98 17.69 -23.20
C GLU A 374 -7.57 17.29 -21.78
N ALA A 375 -7.30 16.00 -21.54
CA ALA A 375 -6.81 15.53 -20.25
C ALA A 375 -5.43 16.12 -19.91
N ALA A 376 -4.50 16.20 -20.87
CA ALA A 376 -3.20 16.83 -20.68
C ALA A 376 -3.35 18.32 -20.34
N SER A 377 -4.15 19.06 -21.10
CA SER A 377 -4.42 20.49 -20.87
C SER A 377 -5.03 20.74 -19.48
N ALA A 378 -5.93 19.86 -19.04
CA ALA A 378 -6.52 19.94 -17.70
C ALA A 378 -5.48 19.64 -16.60
N LEU A 379 -4.54 18.72 -16.82
CA LEU A 379 -3.44 18.46 -15.89
C LEU A 379 -2.48 19.66 -15.80
N GLU A 380 -2.18 20.33 -16.91
CA GLU A 380 -1.40 21.58 -16.89
C GLU A 380 -2.11 22.64 -16.03
N LYS A 381 -3.42 22.86 -16.25
CA LYS A 381 -4.19 23.84 -15.48
C LYS A 381 -4.31 23.49 -14.00
N TYR A 382 -4.88 22.33 -13.68
CA TYR A 382 -5.30 22.02 -12.31
C TYR A 382 -4.18 21.44 -11.47
N LEU A 383 -3.20 20.78 -12.09
CA LEU A 383 -2.05 20.21 -11.41
C LEU A 383 -0.76 21.03 -11.60
N LEU A 384 -0.80 22.15 -12.35
CA LEU A 384 0.37 23.01 -12.59
C LEU A 384 1.55 22.20 -13.11
N TYR A 385 1.28 21.23 -13.97
CA TYR A 385 2.31 20.44 -14.63
C TYR A 385 2.83 21.16 -15.86
N GLU A 386 4.13 21.05 -16.10
CA GLU A 386 4.72 21.35 -17.39
C GLU A 386 4.12 20.42 -18.48
N PRO A 387 4.02 20.86 -19.74
CA PRO A 387 3.36 20.11 -20.81
C PRO A 387 3.86 18.67 -20.97
N GLU A 388 5.18 18.45 -20.93
CA GLU A 388 5.77 17.11 -21.04
C GLU A 388 5.37 16.21 -19.86
N ARG A 389 5.32 16.77 -18.65
CA ARG A 389 4.92 16.05 -17.44
C ARG A 389 3.43 15.76 -17.43
N ALA A 390 2.60 16.67 -17.93
CA ALA A 390 1.17 16.43 -18.12
C ALA A 390 0.94 15.27 -19.08
N MET A 391 1.63 15.25 -20.22
CA MET A 391 1.58 14.14 -21.17
C MET A 391 2.07 12.83 -20.58
N GLN A 392 3.18 12.82 -19.83
CA GLN A 392 3.64 11.63 -19.13
C GLN A 392 2.60 11.12 -18.14
N ARG A 393 1.92 12.01 -17.40
CA ARG A 393 0.86 11.64 -16.48
C ARG A 393 -0.35 11.06 -17.20
N VAL A 394 -0.73 11.55 -18.38
CA VAL A 394 -1.78 10.91 -19.19
C VAL A 394 -1.38 9.50 -19.61
N GLN A 395 -0.10 9.25 -19.94
CA GLN A 395 0.37 7.88 -20.22
C GLN A 395 0.30 6.99 -18.98
N PHE A 396 0.66 7.50 -17.81
CA PHE A 396 0.49 6.78 -16.54
C PHE A 396 -0.99 6.43 -16.31
N ILE A 397 -1.92 7.39 -16.49
CA ILE A 397 -3.36 7.14 -16.38
C ILE A 397 -3.82 6.11 -17.41
N LYS A 398 -3.31 6.16 -18.65
CA LYS A 398 -3.67 5.17 -19.67
C LYS A 398 -3.21 3.75 -19.31
N GLN A 399 -1.98 3.62 -18.79
CA GLN A 399 -1.37 2.33 -18.46
C GLN A 399 -1.97 1.73 -17.19
N TYR A 400 -2.01 2.51 -16.10
CA TYR A 400 -2.40 2.04 -14.78
C TYR A 400 -3.86 2.36 -14.42
N ARG A 401 -4.54 3.12 -15.27
CA ARG A 401 -5.99 3.37 -15.22
C ARG A 401 -6.42 3.98 -13.88
N THR A 402 -7.40 3.37 -13.22
CA THR A 402 -7.95 3.79 -11.93
C THR A 402 -6.95 3.73 -10.77
N TYR A 403 -5.78 3.11 -10.94
CA TYR A 403 -4.73 3.01 -9.89
C TYR A 403 -4.36 4.36 -9.26
N VAL A 404 -4.54 5.47 -10.00
CA VAL A 404 -4.28 6.83 -9.48
C VAL A 404 -5.00 7.17 -8.17
N ILE A 405 -6.13 6.50 -7.87
CA ILE A 405 -6.89 6.72 -6.64
C ILE A 405 -6.22 6.12 -5.39
N ASN A 406 -5.35 5.11 -5.57
CA ASN A 406 -4.68 4.42 -4.48
C ASN A 406 -3.78 5.36 -3.67
N TYR A 407 -3.30 6.45 -4.30
CA TYR A 407 -2.46 7.44 -3.64
C TYR A 407 -3.23 8.33 -2.67
N ASN A 408 -4.11 9.21 -3.17
CA ASN A 408 -4.76 10.24 -2.35
C ASN A 408 -6.02 9.73 -1.65
N VAL A 409 -6.88 8.96 -2.33
CA VAL A 409 -8.06 8.37 -1.70
C VAL A 409 -7.61 7.33 -0.67
N GLY A 410 -6.62 6.50 -1.03
CA GLY A 410 -6.00 5.55 -0.10
C GLY A 410 -5.46 6.24 1.14
N GLU A 411 -4.67 7.32 0.98
CA GLU A 411 -4.13 8.07 2.12
C GLU A 411 -5.25 8.58 3.05
N ASP A 412 -6.31 9.17 2.50
CA ASP A 412 -7.40 9.73 3.29
C ASP A 412 -8.19 8.65 4.04
N VAL A 413 -8.43 7.48 3.41
CA VAL A 413 -9.08 6.33 4.06
C VAL A 413 -8.22 5.81 5.21
N ILE A 414 -6.92 5.61 5.00
CA ILE A 414 -5.99 5.14 6.04
C ILE A 414 -5.89 6.16 7.18
N ALA A 415 -5.79 7.45 6.84
CA ALA A 415 -5.75 8.52 7.83
C ALA A 415 -7.02 8.59 8.69
N ASN A 416 -8.19 8.37 8.08
CA ASN A 416 -9.46 8.36 8.78
C ASN A 416 -9.58 7.14 9.69
N TYR A 417 -9.23 5.95 9.22
CA TYR A 417 -9.19 4.73 10.03
C TYR A 417 -8.31 4.91 11.27
N ILE A 418 -7.06 5.37 11.08
CA ILE A 418 -6.13 5.58 12.19
C ILE A 418 -6.65 6.65 13.16
N ARG A 419 -7.28 7.72 12.65
CA ARG A 419 -7.91 8.73 13.51
C ARG A 419 -9.08 8.15 14.33
N GLN A 420 -9.91 7.29 13.74
CA GLN A 420 -11.03 6.67 14.45
C GLN A 420 -10.55 5.73 15.55
N GLU A 421 -9.54 4.90 15.27
CA GLU A 421 -9.07 3.87 16.21
C GLU A 421 -8.10 4.44 17.27
N ALA A 422 -7.22 5.38 16.89
CA ALA A 422 -6.19 5.94 17.79
C ALA A 422 -6.51 7.34 18.34
N GLY A 423 -7.40 8.10 17.70
CA GLY A 423 -7.68 9.48 18.07
C GLY A 423 -6.47 10.42 17.92
N MET A 424 -6.20 11.19 18.97
CA MET A 424 -5.09 12.16 19.02
C MET A 424 -3.80 11.60 19.65
N ASP A 425 -3.81 10.36 20.14
CA ASP A 425 -2.65 9.74 20.76
C ASP A 425 -1.63 9.32 19.68
N TYR A 426 -0.47 9.98 19.67
CA TYR A 426 0.57 9.73 18.68
C TYR A 426 1.18 8.33 18.80
N SER A 427 1.38 7.81 20.01
CA SER A 427 1.92 6.46 20.20
C SER A 427 0.94 5.42 19.70
N LYS A 428 -0.35 5.57 20.05
CA LYS A 428 -1.39 4.65 19.62
C LYS A 428 -1.58 4.64 18.10
N ARG A 429 -1.27 5.74 17.40
CA ARG A 429 -1.32 5.77 15.92
C ARG A 429 -0.29 4.83 15.30
N TRP A 430 0.90 4.72 15.88
CA TRP A 430 1.90 3.74 15.43
C TRP A 430 1.44 2.29 15.67
N ASP A 431 0.80 2.02 16.81
CA ASP A 431 0.26 0.68 17.10
C ASP A 431 -0.83 0.28 16.08
N VAL A 432 -1.79 1.19 15.81
CA VAL A 432 -2.85 0.95 14.81
C VAL A 432 -2.27 0.83 13.41
N PHE A 433 -1.28 1.65 13.06
CA PHE A 433 -0.59 1.55 11.78
C PHE A 433 0.12 0.21 11.64
N GLY A 434 0.86 -0.24 12.65
CA GLY A 434 1.50 -1.56 12.68
C GLY A 434 0.52 -2.71 12.53
N HIS A 435 -0.64 -2.64 13.21
CA HIS A 435 -1.72 -3.61 13.02
C HIS A 435 -2.19 -3.64 11.55
N LEU A 436 -2.39 -2.47 10.94
CA LEU A 436 -2.82 -2.38 9.53
C LEU A 436 -1.79 -2.99 8.56
N LEU A 437 -0.49 -2.78 8.79
CA LEU A 437 0.57 -3.33 7.92
C LEU A 437 0.81 -4.84 8.12
N SER A 438 0.33 -5.43 9.21
CA SER A 438 0.67 -6.82 9.60
C SER A 438 -0.50 -7.80 9.45
N ASN A 439 -1.67 -7.35 8.99
CA ASN A 439 -2.89 -8.15 8.94
C ASN A 439 -3.61 -8.05 7.58
N PRO A 440 -4.47 -9.03 7.23
CA PRO A 440 -5.35 -8.92 6.07
C PRO A 440 -6.29 -7.72 6.20
N MET A 441 -6.23 -6.79 5.23
CA MET A 441 -6.99 -5.54 5.24
C MET A 441 -7.52 -5.23 3.84
N THR A 442 -8.72 -4.67 3.76
CA THR A 442 -9.27 -4.08 2.53
C THR A 442 -9.92 -2.74 2.82
N ALA A 443 -10.18 -1.95 1.78
CA ALA A 443 -10.77 -0.62 1.93
C ALA A 443 -12.14 -0.67 2.64
N SER A 444 -13.03 -1.60 2.27
CA SER A 444 -14.34 -1.73 2.93
C SER A 444 -14.28 -2.19 4.39
N MET A 445 -13.20 -2.85 4.82
CA MET A 445 -13.01 -3.21 6.24
C MET A 445 -12.68 -1.99 7.11
N ILE A 446 -12.04 -0.97 6.55
CA ILE A 446 -11.55 0.21 7.28
C ILE A 446 -12.31 1.50 6.97
N SER A 447 -13.09 1.50 5.89
CA SER A 447 -13.98 2.60 5.51
C SER A 447 -15.34 2.38 6.19
N LYS A 448 -15.41 2.62 7.50
CA LYS A 448 -16.71 2.67 8.20
C LYS A 448 -17.44 3.96 7.77
N GLU A 449 -18.69 3.81 7.34
CA GLU A 449 -19.63 4.91 7.03
C GLU A 449 -19.87 5.85 8.22
#